data_AF-A0A087G9E8-F1
#
_entry.id   AF-A0A087G9E8-F1
#
_cell.length_a   1.000
_cell.length_b   1.000
_cell.length_c   1.000
_cell.angle_alpha   90.00
_cell.angle_beta   90.00
_cell.angle_gamma   90.00
#
_symmetry.space_group_name_H-M   'P 1'
#
loop_
_entity.id
_entity.type
_entity.pdbx_description
1 polymer ?
#
loop_
_entity_poly.entity_id
_entity_poly.type
_entity_poly.pdbx_seq_one_letter_code
_entity_poly.pdbx_strand_id
1 'polypeptide(L)'
;MASSSVTSCFHGYLHSCSFSSTQFRPPSRSLSFGFCASRLRTCVKFEKFQGESPLQQTTSSASPLQVQDQPEEEGDNCLPNDLVGAVRQSGEASASFVNSGGTRAIVELLIPQLQFLDDEGAQAELWDLSRVFLETLIEETGCEKVKAVFPDAGAAALLKYQWKDAAFGFASLSDRKPVEKEDEIIVMVVPDYQMVEYVEKIAKGLADDPPRPLIMWNPRLVSEDVGVGFNVRNLRRYFLSSFTTVYSMRPLAAGAVFRCYPGRWKVFYDDKDRPGRYILAKELIGRPDAEDLEIIYGNVEEKSDEKPSLFSQAAGIFSSINRFMKSM
;
A
#
# COMPACT_ATOMS: atom_id res chain seq x y z
N MET A 1 -45.13 -61.65 17.88
CA MET A 1 -45.46 -60.29 18.36
C MET A 1 -45.37 -59.35 17.18
N ALA A 2 -46.41 -58.52 17.04
CA ALA A 2 -46.74 -57.51 16.02
C ALA A 2 -45.55 -56.86 15.28
N SER A 3 -45.55 -56.87 13.94
CA SER A 3 -46.01 -55.78 13.03
C SER A 3 -44.86 -54.83 12.65
N SER A 4 -44.68 -54.33 11.44
CA SER A 4 -45.29 -54.57 10.13
C SER A 4 -44.42 -53.79 9.13
N SER A 5 -44.03 -54.43 8.04
CA SER A 5 -43.51 -53.77 6.84
C SER A 5 -44.61 -52.91 6.18
N VAL A 6 -44.24 -51.89 5.41
CA VAL A 6 -44.69 -51.66 4.01
C VAL A 6 -44.30 -50.25 3.54
N THR A 7 -43.71 -50.24 2.35
CA THR A 7 -43.38 -49.16 1.43
C THR A 7 -44.64 -48.47 0.86
N SER A 8 -44.62 -47.14 0.71
CA SER A 8 -45.48 -46.40 -0.25
C SER A 8 -44.62 -45.27 -0.86
N CYS A 9 -44.50 -45.06 -2.18
CA CYS A 9 -45.42 -44.93 -3.30
C CYS A 9 -46.15 -43.57 -3.40
N PHE A 10 -45.93 -42.93 -4.57
CA PHE A 10 -46.69 -41.90 -5.27
C PHE A 10 -46.65 -40.44 -4.80
N HIS A 11 -45.80 -39.68 -5.50
CA HIS A 11 -45.93 -38.24 -5.71
C HIS A 11 -46.87 -37.99 -6.89
N GLY A 12 -47.83 -37.11 -6.70
CA GLY A 12 -48.63 -36.53 -7.78
C GLY A 12 -49.37 -35.31 -7.27
N TYR A 13 -48.98 -34.13 -7.75
CA TYR A 13 -49.93 -33.06 -8.10
C TYR A 13 -49.30 -32.20 -9.19
N LEU A 14 -49.95 -32.23 -10.36
CA LEU A 14 -49.80 -31.33 -11.47
C LEU A 14 -50.38 -29.96 -11.10
N HIS A 15 -49.68 -28.89 -11.46
CA HIS A 15 -50.34 -27.67 -11.94
C HIS A 15 -49.52 -27.05 -13.07
N SER A 16 -50.17 -27.03 -14.23
CA SER A 16 -49.77 -26.38 -15.47
C SER A 16 -50.01 -24.88 -15.39
N CYS A 17 -49.10 -24.07 -15.92
CA CYS A 17 -49.41 -22.83 -16.64
C CYS A 17 -48.29 -22.51 -17.63
N SER A 18 -48.63 -22.59 -18.92
CA SER A 18 -47.88 -22.05 -20.07
C SER A 18 -47.96 -20.52 -20.09
N PHE A 19 -46.93 -19.83 -20.58
CA PHE A 19 -46.96 -19.01 -21.82
C PHE A 19 -45.79 -18.01 -21.92
N SER A 20 -45.34 -17.90 -23.18
CA SER A 20 -44.82 -16.72 -23.87
C SER A 20 -43.41 -16.20 -23.60
N SER A 21 -42.57 -16.56 -24.58
CA SER A 21 -41.47 -15.78 -25.10
C SER A 21 -41.84 -14.32 -25.36
N THR A 22 -41.06 -13.39 -24.81
CA THR A 22 -40.93 -12.05 -25.37
C THR A 22 -39.48 -11.63 -25.31
N GLN A 23 -38.85 -11.58 -26.48
CA GLN A 23 -37.56 -10.94 -26.69
C GLN A 23 -37.71 -9.45 -26.41
N PHE A 24 -36.88 -8.91 -25.51
CA PHE A 24 -36.69 -7.48 -25.37
C PHE A 24 -35.21 -7.16 -25.51
N ARG A 25 -34.85 -6.66 -26.70
CA ARG A 25 -33.62 -5.90 -26.95
C ARG A 25 -33.80 -4.49 -26.40
N PRO A 26 -32.85 -3.94 -25.63
CA PRO A 26 -32.73 -2.50 -25.46
C PRO A 26 -31.79 -1.88 -26.50
N PRO A 27 -31.95 -0.59 -26.80
CA PRO A 27 -31.43 0.07 -28.00
C PRO A 27 -29.98 0.54 -27.86
N SER A 28 -29.25 0.44 -28.97
CA SER A 28 -28.00 1.15 -29.24
C SER A 28 -28.22 2.66 -29.21
N ARG A 29 -27.61 3.35 -28.25
CA ARG A 29 -27.34 4.79 -28.32
C ARG A 29 -25.85 5.03 -28.15
N SER A 30 -25.22 5.33 -29.28
CA SER A 30 -23.89 5.94 -29.36
C SER A 30 -23.97 7.34 -28.78
N LEU A 31 -23.38 7.55 -27.61
CA LEU A 31 -23.01 8.87 -27.11
C LEU A 31 -21.49 8.93 -27.09
N SER A 32 -20.96 9.56 -28.14
CA SER A 32 -19.58 10.01 -28.21
C SER A 32 -19.37 11.13 -27.20
N PHE A 33 -18.91 10.78 -25.99
CA PHE A 33 -18.24 11.72 -25.11
C PHE A 33 -16.75 11.64 -25.38
N GLY A 34 -16.25 12.63 -26.12
CA GLY A 34 -14.82 12.87 -26.24
C GLY A 34 -14.29 13.30 -24.88
N PHE A 35 -13.85 12.33 -24.07
CA PHE A 35 -12.95 12.60 -22.97
C PHE A 35 -11.59 12.94 -23.57
N CYS A 36 -11.27 14.23 -23.58
CA CYS A 36 -9.89 14.70 -23.71
C CYS A 36 -9.17 14.28 -22.43
N ALA A 37 -8.68 13.04 -22.40
CA ALA A 37 -7.77 12.59 -21.37
C ALA A 37 -6.42 13.29 -21.62
N SER A 38 -6.20 14.43 -20.97
CA SER A 38 -4.86 14.94 -20.78
C SER A 38 -4.09 13.88 -19.98
N ARG A 39 -3.33 13.03 -20.68
CA ARG A 39 -2.34 12.15 -20.07
C ARG A 39 -1.25 13.04 -19.49
N LEU A 40 -1.41 13.48 -18.25
CA LEU A 40 -0.30 13.93 -17.43
C LEU A 40 0.54 12.69 -17.19
N ARG A 41 1.68 12.63 -17.88
CA ARG A 41 2.66 11.56 -17.78
C ARG A 41 3.33 11.71 -16.42
N THR A 42 3.09 10.74 -15.54
CA THR A 42 3.79 10.61 -14.27
C THR A 42 5.22 10.18 -14.58
N CYS A 43 6.11 11.17 -14.73
CA CYS A 43 7.49 10.95 -15.11
C CYS A 43 8.25 10.25 -13.97
N VAL A 44 8.50 8.94 -14.18
CA VAL A 44 9.61 8.07 -13.73
C VAL A 44 10.21 8.44 -12.34
N LYS A 45 10.16 7.61 -11.30
CA LYS A 45 11.01 6.41 -11.09
C LYS A 45 10.29 5.08 -11.35
N PHE A 46 8.96 5.12 -11.52
CA PHE A 46 8.07 3.94 -11.66
C PHE A 46 7.44 3.76 -13.05
N GLU A 47 7.82 4.53 -14.07
CA GLU A 47 7.19 4.46 -15.41
C GLU A 47 7.73 3.33 -16.30
N LYS A 48 8.78 2.60 -15.88
CA LYS A 48 9.45 1.58 -16.69
C LYS A 48 9.06 0.15 -16.29
N PHE A 49 7.77 -0.17 -16.31
CA PHE A 49 7.27 -1.53 -16.10
C PHE A 49 6.31 -1.97 -17.21
N GLN A 50 6.80 -1.93 -18.46
CA GLN A 50 6.21 -2.69 -19.56
C GLN A 50 7.26 -3.68 -20.07
N GLY A 51 6.85 -4.94 -20.20
CA GLY A 51 7.71 -6.10 -20.44
C GLY A 51 8.67 -5.96 -21.62
N GLU A 52 9.86 -6.53 -21.44
CA GLU A 52 10.90 -6.58 -22.45
C GLU A 52 10.48 -7.42 -23.66
N SER A 53 10.72 -6.89 -24.85
CA SER A 53 11.02 -7.72 -26.03
C SER A 53 12.43 -7.33 -26.49
N PRO A 54 13.31 -8.30 -26.76
CA PRO A 54 14.71 -8.01 -27.07
C PRO A 54 14.85 -7.64 -28.54
N LEU A 55 15.63 -6.60 -28.83
CA LEU A 55 16.58 -6.47 -29.96
C LEU A 55 16.87 -4.98 -30.25
N GLN A 56 18.06 -4.50 -29.90
CA GLN A 56 19.12 -4.16 -30.86
C GLN A 56 20.27 -3.40 -30.17
N GLN A 57 21.47 -3.95 -30.33
CA GLN A 57 22.75 -3.32 -30.06
C GLN A 57 22.97 -2.17 -31.03
N THR A 58 23.47 -1.03 -30.52
CA THR A 58 24.38 -0.18 -31.29
C THR A 58 25.39 0.48 -30.37
N THR A 59 26.64 0.26 -30.71
CA THR A 59 27.89 0.81 -30.20
C THR A 59 28.13 2.23 -30.70
N SER A 60 28.74 3.08 -29.86
CA SER A 60 29.71 4.16 -30.22
C SER A 60 30.06 4.94 -28.93
N SER A 61 31.21 4.68 -28.33
CA SER A 61 32.52 5.36 -28.53
C SER A 61 32.63 6.71 -27.82
N ALA A 62 33.58 6.75 -26.88
CA ALA A 62 33.83 7.78 -25.88
C ALA A 62 34.51 9.06 -26.40
N SER A 63 34.38 10.14 -25.62
CA SER A 63 35.45 11.11 -25.34
C SER A 63 35.16 11.84 -24.01
N PRO A 64 36.17 12.08 -23.14
CA PRO A 64 35.94 12.60 -21.79
C PRO A 64 36.12 14.12 -21.75
N LEU A 65 35.16 14.82 -21.14
CA LEU A 65 35.37 16.16 -20.62
C LEU A 65 35.06 16.12 -19.13
N GLN A 66 36.12 16.33 -18.33
CA GLN A 66 36.05 16.46 -16.89
C GLN A 66 35.33 17.78 -16.57
N VAL A 67 34.10 17.67 -16.06
CA VAL A 67 33.50 18.68 -15.22
C VAL A 67 33.52 18.10 -13.81
N GLN A 68 34.24 18.74 -12.91
CA GLN A 68 34.16 18.48 -11.48
C GLN A 68 32.81 19.02 -11.00
N ASP A 69 31.76 18.21 -11.11
CA ASP A 69 30.56 18.41 -10.31
C ASP A 69 30.82 17.79 -8.94
N GLN A 70 30.73 18.64 -7.91
CA GLN A 70 30.52 18.18 -6.55
C GLN A 70 29.23 17.34 -6.57
N PRO A 71 29.19 16.15 -5.96
CA PRO A 71 27.96 15.39 -5.91
C PRO A 71 26.98 16.20 -5.05
N GLU A 72 26.00 16.85 -5.70
CA GLU A 72 24.75 17.19 -5.03
C GLU A 72 24.27 15.91 -4.36
N GLU A 73 24.15 15.91 -3.04
CA GLU A 73 23.65 14.75 -2.31
C GLU A 73 22.31 14.34 -2.94
N GLU A 74 22.30 13.21 -3.64
CA GLU A 74 21.11 12.62 -4.26
C GLU A 74 20.13 12.26 -3.14
N GLY A 75 19.30 13.24 -2.75
CA GLY A 75 18.37 13.13 -1.62
C GLY A 75 17.25 12.09 -1.82
N ASP A 76 17.11 11.56 -3.03
CA ASP A 76 16.16 10.51 -3.41
C ASP A 76 16.74 9.09 -3.39
N ASN A 77 18.00 8.91 -2.99
CA ASN A 77 18.63 7.58 -2.88
C ASN A 77 17.94 6.66 -1.87
N CYS A 78 17.14 7.22 -0.94
CA CYS A 78 16.32 6.40 -0.05
C CYS A 78 15.07 5.83 -0.73
N LEU A 79 14.69 6.31 -1.92
CA LEU A 79 13.53 5.79 -2.66
C LEU A 79 13.92 4.56 -3.47
N PRO A 80 13.11 3.49 -3.44
CA PRO A 80 13.39 2.28 -4.21
C PRO A 80 13.34 2.56 -5.71
N ASN A 81 14.10 1.77 -6.48
CA ASN A 81 14.17 1.90 -7.94
C ASN A 81 13.04 1.13 -8.65
N ASP A 82 12.50 0.11 -8.00
CA ASP A 82 11.51 -0.80 -8.56
C ASP A 82 10.55 -1.33 -7.48
N LEU A 83 9.48 -2.01 -7.93
CA LEU A 83 8.49 -2.59 -7.02
C LEU A 83 9.11 -3.66 -6.11
N VAL A 84 9.97 -4.52 -6.65
CA VAL A 84 10.68 -5.56 -5.88
C VAL A 84 11.61 -4.93 -4.85
N GLY A 85 12.36 -3.87 -5.22
CA GLY A 85 13.18 -3.11 -4.29
C GLY A 85 12.37 -2.42 -3.20
N ALA A 86 11.18 -1.89 -3.52
CA ALA A 86 10.26 -1.34 -2.53
C ALA A 86 9.79 -2.41 -1.53
N VAL A 87 9.52 -3.62 -2.01
CA VAL A 87 9.13 -4.76 -1.20
C VAL A 87 10.28 -5.22 -0.30
N ARG A 88 11.50 -5.35 -0.83
CA ARG A 88 12.70 -5.68 -0.04
C ARG A 88 12.97 -4.64 1.05
N GLN A 89 12.99 -3.36 0.67
CA GLN A 89 13.17 -2.26 1.61
C GLN A 89 12.08 -2.24 2.70
N SER A 90 10.84 -2.62 2.36
CA SER A 90 9.77 -2.74 3.35
C SER A 90 9.98 -3.90 4.33
N GLY A 91 10.61 -4.99 3.89
CA GLY A 91 11.05 -6.11 4.73
C GLY A 91 12.15 -5.69 5.70
N GLU A 92 13.20 -5.02 5.20
CA GLU A 92 14.29 -4.45 6.00
C GLU A 92 13.77 -3.47 7.07
N ALA A 93 12.87 -2.56 6.69
CA ALA A 93 12.26 -1.60 7.61
C ALA A 93 11.43 -2.29 8.71
N SER A 94 10.71 -3.35 8.33
CA SER A 94 9.91 -4.17 9.26
C SER A 94 10.80 -4.95 10.22
N ALA A 95 11.88 -5.55 9.74
CA ALA A 95 12.88 -6.23 10.57
C ALA A 95 13.53 -5.28 11.57
N SER A 96 13.97 -4.10 11.11
CA SER A 96 14.53 -3.06 11.97
C SER A 96 13.55 -2.64 13.08
N PHE A 97 12.26 -2.48 12.74
CA PHE A 97 11.22 -2.17 13.72
C PHE A 97 11.02 -3.29 14.74
N VAL A 98 10.96 -4.55 14.30
CA VAL A 98 10.83 -5.71 15.19
C VAL A 98 12.04 -5.83 16.12
N ASN A 99 13.25 -5.72 15.58
CA ASN A 99 14.51 -5.78 16.34
C ASN A 99 14.62 -4.65 17.38
N SER A 100 13.94 -3.52 17.16
CA SER A 100 13.83 -2.43 18.14
C SER A 100 12.83 -2.68 19.28
N GLY A 101 12.13 -3.84 19.27
CA GLY A 101 11.07 -4.19 20.22
C GLY A 101 9.67 -3.76 19.76
N GLY A 102 9.50 -3.37 18.50
CA GLY A 102 8.22 -3.01 17.92
C GLY A 102 7.30 -4.24 17.74
N THR A 103 6.03 -4.10 18.14
CA THR A 103 5.09 -5.25 18.18
C THR A 103 3.99 -5.20 17.13
N ARG A 104 3.61 -4.01 16.63
CA ARG A 104 2.52 -3.84 15.67
C ARG A 104 2.95 -2.94 14.53
N ALA A 105 3.08 -3.51 13.34
CA ALA A 105 3.57 -2.83 12.15
C ALA A 105 2.60 -2.91 10.98
N ILE A 106 2.56 -1.85 10.19
CA ILE A 106 1.90 -1.81 8.88
C ILE A 106 2.93 -1.44 7.82
N VAL A 107 2.95 -2.24 6.76
CA VAL A 107 3.61 -1.93 5.49
C VAL A 107 2.51 -1.61 4.49
N GLU A 108 2.55 -0.43 3.88
CA GLU A 108 1.58 -0.03 2.86
C GLU A 108 2.31 0.37 1.56
N LEU A 109 1.95 -0.29 0.47
CA LEU A 109 2.53 -0.07 -0.85
C LEU A 109 1.42 0.53 -1.74
N LEU A 110 1.26 1.85 -1.64
CA LEU A 110 0.21 2.61 -2.34
C LEU A 110 0.67 2.95 -3.77
N ILE A 111 1.16 1.94 -4.47
CA ILE A 111 1.69 2.01 -5.83
C ILE A 111 0.59 1.51 -6.78
N PRO A 112 0.21 2.26 -7.83
CA PRO A 112 -0.88 1.90 -8.72
C PRO A 112 -0.78 0.47 -9.29
N GLN A 113 0.43 0.02 -9.64
CA GLN A 113 0.70 -1.33 -10.13
C GLN A 113 0.16 -2.40 -9.19
N LEU A 114 0.37 -2.25 -7.88
CA LEU A 114 -0.05 -3.23 -6.88
C LEU A 114 -1.58 -3.26 -6.70
N GLN A 115 -2.29 -2.18 -7.06
CA GLN A 115 -3.75 -2.13 -7.09
C GLN A 115 -4.34 -2.88 -8.29
N PHE A 116 -3.59 -2.99 -9.39
CA PHE A 116 -4.00 -3.79 -10.55
C PHE A 116 -3.69 -5.29 -10.35
N LEU A 117 -2.77 -5.64 -9.44
CA LEU A 117 -2.46 -7.04 -9.14
C LEU A 117 -3.59 -7.79 -8.42
N ASP A 118 -4.67 -7.11 -8.02
CA ASP A 118 -5.85 -7.74 -7.43
C ASP A 118 -6.86 -8.24 -8.47
N ASP A 119 -6.71 -7.85 -9.74
CA ASP A 119 -7.59 -8.29 -10.82
C ASP A 119 -7.38 -9.79 -11.14
N GLU A 120 -8.43 -10.44 -11.64
CA GLU A 120 -8.39 -11.87 -12.02
C GLU A 120 -7.24 -12.13 -13.02
N GLY A 121 -6.23 -12.88 -12.58
CA GLY A 121 -5.07 -13.26 -13.39
C GLY A 121 -3.73 -12.65 -12.94
N ALA A 122 -3.73 -11.59 -12.14
CA ALA A 122 -2.52 -10.90 -11.68
C ALA A 122 -2.11 -11.23 -10.22
N GLN A 123 -2.96 -11.99 -9.52
CA GLN A 123 -2.74 -12.37 -8.11
C GLN A 123 -1.47 -13.18 -7.87
N ALA A 124 -0.96 -13.91 -8.86
CA ALA A 124 0.28 -14.67 -8.73
C ALA A 124 1.48 -13.77 -8.41
N GLU A 125 1.58 -12.62 -9.09
CA GLU A 125 2.66 -11.67 -8.87
C GLU A 125 2.58 -11.05 -7.47
N LEU A 126 1.37 -10.75 -6.98
CA LEU A 126 1.16 -10.29 -5.60
C LEU A 126 1.70 -11.29 -4.57
N TRP A 127 1.46 -12.58 -4.79
CA TRP A 127 1.96 -13.63 -3.92
C TRP A 127 3.48 -13.75 -3.98
N ASP A 128 4.08 -13.70 -5.18
CA ASP A 128 5.53 -13.71 -5.33
C ASP A 128 6.19 -12.51 -4.62
N LEU A 129 5.59 -11.32 -4.70
CA LEU A 129 6.05 -10.14 -3.94
C LEU A 129 5.90 -10.34 -2.42
N SER A 130 4.80 -10.93 -1.96
CA SER A 130 4.62 -11.24 -0.54
C SER A 130 5.67 -12.25 -0.03
N ARG A 131 6.10 -13.18 -0.88
CA ARG A 131 7.18 -14.12 -0.58
C ARG A 131 8.51 -13.39 -0.43
N VAL A 132 8.85 -12.48 -1.35
CA VAL A 132 10.07 -11.65 -1.26
C VAL A 132 10.10 -10.86 0.05
N PHE A 133 8.96 -10.28 0.46
CA PHE A 133 8.84 -9.59 1.74
C PHE A 133 9.15 -10.52 2.93
N LEU A 134 8.53 -11.71 2.95
CA LEU A 134 8.70 -12.70 4.01
C LEU A 134 10.13 -13.20 4.11
N GLU A 135 10.76 -13.53 2.98
CA GLU A 135 12.15 -13.99 2.93
C GLU A 135 13.11 -12.90 3.44
N THR A 136 12.94 -11.66 2.97
CA THR A 136 13.75 -10.53 3.45
C THR A 136 13.59 -10.32 4.96
N LEU A 137 12.35 -10.41 5.47
CA LEU A 137 12.07 -10.29 6.90
C LEU A 137 12.77 -11.39 7.72
N ILE A 138 12.74 -12.63 7.25
CA ILE A 138 13.40 -13.77 7.91
C ILE A 138 14.92 -13.57 7.92
N GLU A 139 15.50 -13.19 6.78
CA GLU A 139 16.94 -12.95 6.65
C GLU A 139 17.43 -11.86 7.60
N GLU A 140 16.71 -10.73 7.68
CA GLU A 140 17.10 -9.56 8.48
C GLU A 140 16.80 -9.70 9.98
N THR A 141 15.79 -10.48 10.37
CA THR A 141 15.48 -10.74 11.79
C THR A 141 16.24 -11.94 12.35
N GLY A 142 16.61 -12.90 11.50
CA GLY A 142 17.16 -14.19 11.93
C GLY A 142 16.14 -15.09 12.63
N CYS A 143 14.85 -14.75 12.61
CA CYS A 143 13.78 -15.55 13.22
C CYS A 143 13.43 -16.76 12.35
N GLU A 144 13.44 -17.96 12.94
CA GLU A 144 13.12 -19.20 12.22
C GLU A 144 11.61 -19.48 12.15
N LYS A 145 10.83 -18.94 13.08
CA LYS A 145 9.39 -19.25 13.21
C LYS A 145 8.49 -18.09 12.79
N VAL A 146 8.63 -17.68 11.54
CA VAL A 146 7.72 -16.71 10.92
C VAL A 146 6.47 -17.42 10.41
N LYS A 147 5.28 -16.87 10.72
CA LYS A 147 3.99 -17.37 10.26
C LYS A 147 3.36 -16.39 9.27
N ALA A 148 3.20 -16.82 8.03
CA ALA A 148 2.41 -16.10 7.02
C ALA A 148 0.94 -16.51 7.11
N VAL A 149 0.07 -15.53 7.37
CA VAL A 149 -1.39 -15.69 7.45
C VAL A 149 -2.02 -15.05 6.22
N PHE A 150 -2.57 -15.88 5.34
CA PHE A 150 -3.17 -15.48 4.07
C PHE A 150 -4.68 -15.18 4.22
N PRO A 151 -5.30 -14.48 3.24
CA PRO A 151 -6.68 -14.04 3.33
C PRO A 151 -7.69 -15.19 3.52
N ASP A 152 -7.48 -16.31 2.84
CA ASP A 152 -8.37 -17.47 2.87
C ASP A 152 -7.62 -18.80 2.75
N ALA A 153 -8.34 -19.89 3.02
CA ALA A 153 -7.77 -21.24 3.05
C ALA A 153 -7.33 -21.75 1.66
N GLY A 154 -7.97 -21.28 0.59
CA GLY A 154 -7.61 -21.60 -0.79
C GLY A 154 -6.26 -20.99 -1.16
N ALA A 155 -6.06 -19.70 -0.89
CA ALA A 155 -4.78 -19.03 -1.09
C ALA A 155 -3.66 -19.70 -0.27
N ALA A 156 -3.89 -19.95 1.03
CA ALA A 156 -2.91 -20.60 1.90
C ALA A 156 -2.52 -22.01 1.39
N ALA A 157 -3.50 -22.83 0.97
CA ALA A 157 -3.26 -24.18 0.48
C ALA A 157 -2.52 -24.18 -0.87
N LEU A 158 -2.89 -23.27 -1.78
CA LEU A 158 -2.24 -23.11 -3.08
C LEU A 158 -0.76 -22.75 -2.91
N LEU A 159 -0.47 -21.72 -2.12
CA LEU A 159 0.90 -21.23 -1.92
C LEU A 159 1.75 -22.25 -1.15
N LYS A 160 1.18 -22.95 -0.17
CA LYS A 160 1.85 -24.07 0.51
C LYS A 160 2.23 -25.20 -0.45
N TYR A 161 1.41 -25.46 -1.46
CA TYR A 161 1.72 -26.46 -2.49
C TYR A 161 2.81 -25.98 -3.46
N GLN A 162 2.78 -24.70 -3.84
CA GLN A 162 3.72 -24.09 -4.78
C GLN A 162 5.11 -23.86 -4.16
N TRP A 163 5.18 -23.34 -2.93
CA TRP A 163 6.41 -22.94 -2.26
C TRP A 163 6.85 -23.98 -1.21
N LYS A 164 7.29 -25.14 -1.70
CA LYS A 164 7.73 -26.26 -0.84
C LYS A 164 9.03 -25.98 -0.08
N ASP A 165 9.78 -24.99 -0.55
CA ASP A 165 11.06 -24.52 -0.06
C ASP A 165 10.92 -23.31 0.88
N ALA A 166 9.70 -22.83 1.15
CA ALA A 166 9.48 -21.68 2.01
C ALA A 166 9.97 -21.94 3.46
N ALA A 167 10.73 -20.99 3.99
CA ALA A 167 11.26 -21.00 5.36
C ALA A 167 10.26 -20.49 6.41
N PHE A 168 8.97 -20.36 6.05
CA PHE A 168 7.92 -19.86 6.93
C PHE A 168 6.71 -20.80 6.97
N GLY A 169 5.93 -20.69 8.05
CA GLY A 169 4.67 -21.40 8.18
C GLY A 169 3.54 -20.75 7.38
N PHE A 170 2.61 -21.58 6.89
CA PHE A 170 1.40 -21.12 6.20
C PHE A 170 0.18 -21.28 7.11
N ALA A 171 -0.68 -20.26 7.14
CA ALA A 171 -1.98 -20.26 7.78
C ALA A 171 -2.97 -19.38 7.01
N SER A 172 -4.25 -19.46 7.35
CA SER A 172 -5.33 -18.67 6.78
C SER A 172 -6.06 -17.88 7.87
N LEU A 173 -6.53 -16.67 7.57
CA LEU A 173 -7.43 -15.93 8.47
C LEU A 173 -8.75 -16.67 8.75
N SER A 174 -9.13 -17.62 7.89
CA SER A 174 -10.30 -18.48 8.06
C SER A 174 -10.04 -19.69 8.97
N ASP A 175 -8.79 -19.96 9.35
CA ASP A 175 -8.46 -21.08 10.23
C ASP A 175 -8.99 -20.84 11.65
N ARG A 176 -9.40 -21.91 12.32
CA ARG A 176 -9.86 -21.83 13.72
C ARG A 176 -8.77 -21.33 14.68
N LYS A 177 -7.52 -21.67 14.37
CA LYS A 177 -6.33 -21.28 15.15
C LYS A 177 -5.18 -21.04 14.16
N PRO A 178 -5.08 -19.83 13.57
CA PRO A 178 -4.08 -19.52 12.54
C PRO A 178 -2.67 -19.34 13.09
N VAL A 179 -2.55 -19.13 14.40
CA VAL A 179 -1.27 -18.85 15.08
C VAL A 179 -1.08 -19.82 16.24
N GLU A 180 0.11 -20.40 16.31
CA GLU A 180 0.56 -21.29 17.37
C GLU A 180 1.39 -20.52 18.42
N LYS A 181 1.72 -21.17 19.54
CA LYS A 181 2.48 -20.49 20.61
C LYS A 181 3.96 -20.35 20.29
N GLU A 182 4.46 -21.21 19.43
CA GLU A 182 5.85 -21.30 19.03
C GLU A 182 6.19 -20.27 17.94
N ASP A 183 5.19 -19.70 17.26
CA ASP A 183 5.40 -18.68 16.23
C ASP A 183 5.95 -17.39 16.85
N GLU A 184 7.05 -16.88 16.29
CA GLU A 184 7.78 -15.72 16.79
C GLU A 184 7.25 -14.43 16.16
N ILE A 185 7.09 -14.40 14.83
CA ILE A 185 6.60 -13.25 14.07
C ILE A 185 5.41 -13.68 13.23
N ILE A 186 4.34 -12.91 13.29
CA ILE A 186 3.12 -13.15 12.51
C ILE A 186 3.03 -12.08 11.43
N VAL A 187 2.88 -12.51 10.18
CA VAL A 187 2.70 -11.64 9.02
C VAL A 187 1.35 -11.92 8.39
N MET A 188 0.46 -10.93 8.40
CA MET A 188 -0.81 -10.99 7.67
C MET A 188 -0.63 -10.39 6.28
N VAL A 189 -0.87 -11.22 5.26
CA VAL A 189 -0.68 -10.85 3.86
C VAL A 189 -1.99 -10.34 3.28
N VAL A 190 -2.02 -9.06 2.91
CA VAL A 190 -3.15 -8.38 2.25
C VAL A 190 -4.52 -8.62 2.92
N PRO A 191 -4.65 -8.41 4.25
CA PRO A 191 -5.94 -8.59 4.90
C PRO A 191 -6.94 -7.52 4.42
N ASP A 192 -8.15 -7.94 4.12
CA ASP A 192 -9.20 -7.08 3.54
C ASP A 192 -10.20 -6.57 4.61
N TYR A 193 -10.99 -5.53 4.30
CA TYR A 193 -11.93 -4.88 5.21
C TYR A 193 -13.00 -5.81 5.77
N GLN A 194 -13.28 -6.92 5.08
CA GLN A 194 -14.19 -7.96 5.55
C GLN A 194 -13.58 -8.79 6.68
N MET A 195 -12.25 -8.79 6.80
CA MET A 195 -11.47 -9.64 7.69
C MET A 195 -11.04 -8.93 8.99
N VAL A 196 -11.41 -7.65 9.16
CA VAL A 196 -11.05 -6.82 10.32
C VAL A 196 -11.28 -7.54 11.65
N GLU A 197 -12.41 -8.22 11.83
CA GLU A 197 -12.72 -8.90 13.10
C GLU A 197 -11.74 -10.05 13.40
N TYR A 198 -11.26 -10.75 12.36
CA TYR A 198 -10.26 -11.81 12.52
C TYR A 198 -8.89 -11.21 12.84
N VAL A 199 -8.51 -10.14 12.15
CA VAL A 199 -7.28 -9.38 12.42
C VAL A 199 -7.25 -8.88 13.86
N GLU A 200 -8.35 -8.30 14.36
CA GLU A 200 -8.47 -7.85 15.74
C GLU A 200 -8.34 -8.99 16.76
N LYS A 201 -8.96 -10.15 16.50
CA LYS A 201 -8.88 -11.32 17.38
C LYS A 201 -7.45 -11.83 17.49
N ILE A 202 -6.74 -11.93 16.36
CA ILE A 202 -5.34 -12.38 16.33
C ILE A 202 -4.46 -11.34 17.04
N ALA A 203 -4.59 -10.05 16.72
CA ALA A 203 -3.82 -8.98 17.36
C ALA A 203 -4.00 -8.90 18.88
N LYS A 204 -5.19 -9.26 19.40
CA LYS A 204 -5.45 -9.39 20.84
C LYS A 204 -4.76 -10.63 21.43
N GLY A 205 -4.79 -11.76 20.72
CA GLY A 205 -4.13 -13.00 21.14
C GLY A 205 -2.60 -12.97 21.04
N LEU A 206 -2.01 -11.95 20.40
CA LEU A 206 -0.57 -11.73 20.32
C LEU A 206 -0.04 -10.74 21.37
N ALA A 207 -0.93 -10.14 22.17
CA ALA A 207 -0.58 -9.27 23.28
C ALA A 207 -0.18 -10.05 24.55
N ASP A 208 0.25 -11.30 24.39
CA ASP A 208 0.79 -12.16 25.46
C ASP A 208 2.11 -11.57 26.03
N ASP A 209 2.62 -12.15 27.11
CA ASP A 209 3.93 -11.80 27.69
C ASP A 209 4.94 -12.95 27.42
N PRO A 210 6.01 -12.73 26.61
CA PRO A 210 6.36 -11.51 25.89
C PRO A 210 5.48 -11.27 24.65
N PRO A 211 5.28 -10.00 24.24
CA PRO A 211 4.45 -9.67 23.10
C PRO A 211 5.10 -10.13 21.80
N ARG A 212 4.30 -10.75 20.93
CA ARG A 212 4.78 -11.28 19.64
C ARG A 212 4.48 -10.30 18.51
N PRO A 213 5.47 -9.94 17.67
CA PRO A 213 5.25 -9.01 16.58
C PRO A 213 4.19 -9.47 15.58
N LEU A 214 3.30 -8.55 15.23
CA LEU A 214 2.32 -8.65 14.18
C LEU A 214 2.58 -7.60 13.11
N ILE A 215 2.88 -8.04 11.89
CA ILE A 215 3.06 -7.18 10.73
C ILE A 215 1.89 -7.40 9.76
N MET A 216 1.24 -6.33 9.34
CA MET A 216 0.29 -6.37 8.23
C MET A 216 0.96 -5.86 6.96
N TRP A 217 1.06 -6.71 5.95
CA TRP A 217 1.62 -6.36 4.66
C TRP A 217 0.50 -5.99 3.68
N ASN A 218 0.54 -4.76 3.22
CA ASN A 218 -0.43 -4.11 2.33
C ASN A 218 -1.92 -4.32 2.73
N PRO A 219 -2.33 -3.97 3.97
CA PRO A 219 -3.70 -4.16 4.44
C PRO A 219 -4.71 -3.23 3.77
N ARG A 220 -5.92 -3.72 3.52
CA ARG A 220 -7.07 -2.99 2.94
C ARG A 220 -8.24 -2.93 3.89
N LEU A 221 -7.98 -2.53 5.14
CA LEU A 221 -8.94 -2.68 6.24
C LEU A 221 -10.03 -1.58 6.29
N VAL A 222 -9.93 -0.58 5.43
CA VAL A 222 -10.92 0.49 5.27
C VAL A 222 -11.61 0.32 3.92
N SER A 223 -12.94 0.29 3.93
CA SER A 223 -13.74 0.29 2.71
C SER A 223 -14.29 1.69 2.45
N GLU A 224 -14.14 2.17 1.21
CA GLU A 224 -14.75 3.42 0.74
C GLU A 224 -16.22 3.20 0.32
N ASP A 225 -16.53 2.00 -0.21
CA ASP A 225 -17.81 1.68 -0.83
C ASP A 225 -18.87 1.10 0.11
N VAL A 226 -18.46 0.50 1.24
CA VAL A 226 -19.40 -0.09 2.18
C VAL A 226 -19.87 0.97 3.17
N GLY A 227 -21.17 1.25 3.17
CA GLY A 227 -21.87 2.13 4.12
C GLY A 227 -21.89 1.59 5.56
N VAL A 228 -20.74 1.23 6.12
CA VAL A 228 -20.63 0.79 7.51
C VAL A 228 -20.98 1.97 8.42
N GLY A 229 -21.78 1.73 9.47
CA GLY A 229 -22.17 2.76 10.43
C GLY A 229 -20.94 3.46 11.06
N PHE A 230 -21.12 4.72 11.46
CA PHE A 230 -20.06 5.59 12.01
C PHE A 230 -19.23 4.91 13.12
N ASN A 231 -19.88 4.14 14.00
CA ASN A 231 -19.21 3.44 15.11
C ASN A 231 -18.22 2.37 14.63
N VAL A 232 -18.55 1.62 13.58
CA VAL A 232 -17.65 0.58 13.04
C VAL A 232 -16.44 1.20 12.36
N ARG A 233 -16.64 2.32 11.63
CA ARG A 233 -15.53 3.08 11.05
C ARG A 233 -14.59 3.63 12.12
N ASN A 234 -15.13 4.15 13.23
CA ASN A 234 -14.31 4.65 14.33
C ASN A 234 -13.57 3.54 15.06
N LEU A 235 -14.21 2.38 15.30
CA LEU A 235 -13.56 1.23 15.91
C LEU A 235 -12.38 0.75 15.05
N ARG A 236 -12.59 0.63 13.73
CA ARG A 236 -11.52 0.30 12.77
C ARG A 236 -10.39 1.30 12.82
N ARG A 237 -10.70 2.61 12.80
CA ARG A 237 -9.69 3.66 12.87
C ARG A 237 -8.90 3.59 14.18
N TYR A 238 -9.57 3.34 15.30
CA TYR A 238 -8.90 3.15 16.59
C TYR A 238 -8.00 1.92 16.61
N PHE A 239 -8.46 0.79 16.09
CA PHE A 239 -7.65 -0.43 15.99
C PHE A 239 -6.40 -0.20 15.14
N LEU A 240 -6.54 0.38 13.95
CA LEU A 240 -5.42 0.67 13.05
C LEU A 240 -4.46 1.71 13.64
N SER A 241 -4.95 2.65 14.46
CA SER A 241 -4.09 3.60 15.16
C SER A 241 -3.14 2.96 16.18
N SER A 242 -3.39 1.71 16.58
CA SER A 242 -2.47 0.94 17.44
C SER A 242 -1.27 0.35 16.71
N PHE A 243 -1.23 0.46 15.37
CA PHE A 243 -0.12 -0.01 14.55
C PHE A 243 0.77 1.16 14.14
N THR A 244 2.07 0.88 14.07
CA THR A 244 3.04 1.81 13.51
C THR A 244 3.18 1.54 12.02
N THR A 245 2.94 2.53 11.17
CA THR A 245 3.35 2.43 9.76
C THR A 245 4.87 2.44 9.70
N VAL A 246 5.48 1.31 9.35
CA VAL A 246 6.95 1.16 9.26
C VAL A 246 7.46 1.43 7.86
N TYR A 247 6.62 1.19 6.86
CA TYR A 247 6.95 1.48 5.47
C TYR A 247 5.70 1.98 4.73
N SER A 248 5.85 3.07 3.97
CA SER A 248 4.80 3.64 3.13
C SER A 248 5.43 4.20 1.87
N MET A 249 4.92 3.82 0.70
CA MET A 249 5.30 4.44 -0.56
C MET A 249 4.05 4.81 -1.36
N ARG A 250 3.86 6.11 -1.60
CA ARG A 250 2.73 6.65 -2.33
C ARG A 250 3.21 7.67 -3.38
N PRO A 251 3.36 7.25 -4.65
CA PRO A 251 3.51 8.18 -5.76
C PRO A 251 2.27 9.06 -5.89
N LEU A 252 2.47 10.34 -6.20
CA LEU A 252 1.45 11.36 -6.45
C LEU A 252 1.74 12.05 -7.79
N ALA A 253 0.80 12.85 -8.28
CA ALA A 253 0.97 13.57 -9.55
C ALA A 253 2.05 14.68 -9.49
N ALA A 254 2.36 15.19 -8.30
CA ALA A 254 3.33 16.27 -8.09
C ALA A 254 4.64 15.78 -7.45
N GLY A 255 4.79 14.48 -7.21
CA GLY A 255 5.90 13.91 -6.46
C GLY A 255 5.56 12.62 -5.71
N ALA A 256 6.05 12.44 -4.50
CA ALA A 256 5.82 11.23 -3.72
C ALA A 256 5.80 11.46 -2.20
N VAL A 257 5.03 10.65 -1.48
CA VAL A 257 5.07 10.55 -0.02
C VAL A 257 5.69 9.21 0.36
N PHE A 258 6.70 9.25 1.21
CA PHE A 258 7.50 8.09 1.55
C PHE A 258 7.75 8.00 3.06
N ARG A 259 7.79 6.76 3.55
CA ARG A 259 8.20 6.42 4.90
C ARG A 259 8.98 5.11 4.86
N CYS A 260 10.11 5.10 5.57
CA CYS A 260 10.88 3.88 5.83
C CYS A 260 11.46 3.99 7.24
N TYR A 261 11.06 3.09 8.15
CA TYR A 261 11.60 3.01 9.51
C TYR A 261 13.11 2.68 9.46
N PRO A 262 13.95 3.26 10.33
CA PRO A 262 13.65 4.20 11.43
C PRO A 262 13.49 5.67 11.00
N GLY A 263 13.56 5.95 9.71
CA GLY A 263 13.42 7.29 9.14
C GLY A 263 12.04 7.94 9.34
N ARG A 264 12.01 9.25 9.13
CA ARG A 264 10.82 10.11 9.18
C ARG A 264 9.97 9.98 7.93
N TRP A 265 8.78 10.58 7.96
CA TRP A 265 7.98 10.79 6.75
C TRP A 265 8.68 11.82 5.87
N LYS A 266 8.73 11.56 4.58
CA LYS A 266 9.35 12.43 3.58
C LYS A 266 8.34 12.71 2.47
N VAL A 267 8.30 13.96 2.05
CA VAL A 267 7.56 14.39 0.86
C VAL A 267 8.60 14.81 -0.16
N PHE A 268 8.41 14.37 -1.39
CA PHE A 268 9.28 14.65 -2.53
C PHE A 268 8.50 15.37 -3.61
N TYR A 269 9.16 16.26 -4.35
CA TYR A 269 8.68 16.78 -5.63
C TYR A 269 9.21 15.92 -6.77
N ASP A 270 8.46 15.85 -7.86
CA ASP A 270 9.01 15.39 -9.13
C ASP A 270 10.07 16.38 -9.62
N ASP A 271 11.23 15.85 -10.00
CA ASP A 271 12.29 16.64 -10.63
C ASP A 271 11.91 16.94 -12.08
N LYS A 272 11.54 18.20 -12.36
CA LYS A 272 11.16 18.64 -13.71
C LYS A 272 12.33 18.60 -14.70
N ASP A 273 13.55 18.75 -14.21
CA ASP A 273 14.76 18.79 -15.03
C ASP A 273 15.34 17.39 -15.26
N ARG A 274 15.07 16.44 -14.35
CA ARG A 274 15.50 15.04 -14.44
C ARG A 274 14.31 14.08 -14.31
N PRO A 275 13.64 13.73 -15.43
CA PRO A 275 12.61 12.70 -15.42
C PRO A 275 13.20 11.40 -14.89
N GLY A 276 12.63 10.82 -13.83
CA GLY A 276 13.27 9.69 -13.14
C GLY A 276 13.48 9.93 -11.66
N ARG A 277 13.56 11.20 -11.27
CA ARG A 277 14.18 11.62 -10.02
C ARG A 277 13.24 12.47 -9.20
N TYR A 278 13.53 12.48 -7.91
CA TYR A 278 12.77 13.19 -6.91
C TYR A 278 13.65 14.19 -6.18
N ILE A 279 13.07 15.29 -5.73
CA ILE A 279 13.74 16.29 -4.90
C ILE A 279 13.04 16.29 -3.54
N LEU A 280 13.81 16.14 -2.45
CA LEU A 280 13.24 16.16 -1.11
C LEU A 280 12.61 17.54 -0.81
N ALA A 281 11.30 17.54 -0.58
CA ALA A 281 10.54 18.75 -0.27
C ALA A 281 10.57 19.05 1.23
N LYS A 282 10.20 18.05 2.04
CA LYS A 282 10.02 18.23 3.49
C LYS A 282 10.11 16.89 4.23
N GLU A 283 10.65 16.94 5.43
CA GLU A 283 10.57 15.83 6.39
C GLU A 283 9.55 16.14 7.49
N LEU A 284 8.72 15.16 7.85
CA LEU A 284 7.68 15.27 8.87
C LEU A 284 7.79 14.13 9.89
N ILE A 285 7.39 14.42 11.13
CA ILE A 285 7.34 13.41 12.20
C ILE A 285 6.15 12.47 11.99
N GLY A 286 5.00 13.02 11.57
CA GLY A 286 3.77 12.28 11.30
C GLY A 286 3.49 12.15 9.81
N ARG A 287 2.50 11.31 9.49
CA ARG A 287 1.96 11.15 8.14
C ARG A 287 1.35 12.48 7.69
N PRO A 288 1.75 13.05 6.53
CA PRO A 288 1.14 14.28 6.04
C PRO A 288 -0.32 14.03 5.64
N ASP A 289 -1.20 14.94 6.05
CA ASP A 289 -2.62 14.97 5.63
C ASP A 289 -2.81 15.73 4.30
N ALA A 290 -4.05 15.91 3.88
CA ALA A 290 -4.34 16.56 2.60
C ALA A 290 -3.92 18.05 2.62
N GLU A 291 -4.17 18.73 3.74
CA GLU A 291 -3.82 20.12 3.97
C GLU A 291 -2.29 20.31 3.99
N ASP A 292 -1.55 19.43 4.67
CA ASP A 292 -0.09 19.43 4.66
C ASP A 292 0.45 19.29 3.24
N LEU A 293 -0.10 18.36 2.45
CA LEU A 293 0.32 18.15 1.07
C LEU A 293 -0.03 19.34 0.18
N GLU A 294 -1.19 19.95 0.36
CA GLU A 294 -1.59 21.17 -0.37
C GLU A 294 -0.63 22.32 -0.06
N ILE A 295 -0.25 22.53 1.19
CA ILE A 295 0.73 23.56 1.57
C ILE A 295 2.10 23.25 0.95
N ILE A 296 2.54 22.00 0.98
CA ILE A 296 3.86 21.61 0.45
C ILE A 296 3.88 21.78 -1.07
N TYR A 297 2.88 21.27 -1.80
CA TYR A 297 2.84 21.36 -3.26
C TYR A 297 2.44 22.75 -3.78
N GLY A 298 1.50 23.44 -3.13
CA GLY A 298 1.02 24.77 -3.52
C GLY A 298 2.09 25.86 -3.42
N ASN A 299 3.02 25.76 -2.46
CA ASN A 299 4.17 26.65 -2.35
C ASN A 299 5.15 26.59 -3.56
N VAL A 300 4.99 25.62 -4.47
CA VAL A 300 5.81 25.48 -5.68
C VAL A 300 5.18 26.19 -6.87
N GLU A 301 3.85 26.16 -7.02
CA GLU A 301 3.16 26.83 -8.13
C GLU A 301 3.32 28.36 -8.07
N GLU A 302 3.29 28.94 -6.87
CA GLU A 302 3.53 30.38 -6.67
C GLU A 302 5.00 30.81 -6.86
N LYS A 303 5.96 29.86 -6.80
CA LYS A 303 7.39 30.16 -7.02
C LYS A 303 7.84 30.00 -8.46
N SER A 304 7.07 29.32 -9.32
CA SER A 304 7.38 29.18 -10.73
C SER A 304 6.97 30.39 -11.59
N ASP A 305 6.08 31.26 -11.10
CA ASP A 305 5.56 32.42 -11.83
C ASP A 305 5.62 33.71 -11.00
N GLU A 306 6.72 34.02 -10.32
CA GLU A 306 7.15 35.41 -10.11
C GLU A 306 8.51 35.44 -9.40
N LYS A 307 9.42 36.26 -9.91
CA LYS A 307 10.50 36.81 -9.10
C LYS A 307 9.90 38.03 -8.37
N PRO A 308 9.77 38.04 -7.04
CA PRO A 308 9.91 39.31 -6.34
C PRO A 308 10.81 39.20 -5.11
N SER A 309 11.85 40.03 -5.14
CA SER A 309 12.40 40.79 -4.02
C SER A 309 12.12 40.31 -2.59
N LEU A 310 13.14 39.74 -1.95
CA LEU A 310 13.26 39.51 -0.50
C LEU A 310 13.17 40.78 0.38
N PHE A 311 12.78 41.93 -0.18
CA PHE A 311 12.75 43.23 0.50
C PHE A 311 11.33 43.68 0.86
N SER A 312 10.28 43.13 0.25
CA SER A 312 8.89 43.57 0.51
C SER A 312 8.31 43.01 1.81
N GLN A 313 8.77 41.84 2.26
CA GLN A 313 8.24 41.17 3.45
C GLN A 313 8.69 41.84 4.77
N ALA A 314 9.79 42.61 4.75
CA ALA A 314 10.26 43.37 5.91
C ALA A 314 9.49 44.70 6.13
N ALA A 315 8.81 45.24 5.10
CA ALA A 315 8.07 46.49 5.21
C ALA A 315 6.71 46.34 5.92
N GLY A 316 6.12 45.14 5.92
CA GLY A 316 4.82 44.87 6.57
C GLY A 316 4.89 44.81 8.10
N ILE A 317 6.03 44.38 8.66
CA ILE A 317 6.17 44.07 10.09
C ILE A 317 6.47 45.34 10.93
N PHE A 318 6.97 46.42 10.34
CA PHE A 318 7.26 47.66 11.08
C PHE A 318 6.07 48.62 11.22
N SER A 319 4.93 48.35 10.56
CA SER A 319 3.74 49.20 10.69
C SER A 319 2.92 48.96 11.97
N SER A 320 3.14 47.83 12.66
CA SER A 320 2.39 47.46 13.88
C SER A 320 2.97 48.06 15.17
N ILE A 321 4.25 48.47 15.16
CA ILE A 321 4.90 49.06 16.36
C ILE A 321 4.55 50.54 16.53
N ASN A 322 4.28 51.27 15.45
CA ASN A 322 3.99 52.71 15.52
C ASN A 322 2.56 53.05 16.02
N ARG A 323 1.71 52.06 16.25
CA ARG A 323 0.35 52.25 16.82
C ARG A 323 0.31 52.07 18.34
N PHE A 324 1.35 51.53 18.97
CA PHE A 324 1.39 51.32 20.42
C PHE A 324 2.04 52.47 21.21
N MET A 325 2.77 53.38 20.55
CA MET A 325 3.42 54.54 21.19
C MET A 325 2.59 55.84 21.18
N LYS A 326 1.32 55.80 20.78
CA LYS A 326 0.43 56.98 20.75
C LYS A 326 -0.71 56.94 21.79
N SER A 327 -0.63 56.03 22.77
CA SER A 327 -1.59 55.93 23.88
C SER A 327 -0.96 55.96 25.27
N MET A 328 0.15 56.69 25.44
CA MET A 328 0.59 57.21 26.74
C MET A 328 0.76 58.72 26.63
#